data_AF-A0A9J6F7M7-F1
#
_entry.id   AF-A0A9J6F7M7-F1
#
_cell.length_a   1.000
_cell.length_b   1.000
_cell.length_c   1.000
_cell.angle_alpha   90.00
_cell.angle_beta   90.00
_cell.angle_gamma   90.00
#
_symmetry.space_group_name_H-M   'P 1'
#
loop_
_entity.id
_entity.type
_entity.pdbx_description
1 polymer ?
#
loop_
_entity_poly.entity_id
_entity_poly.type
_entity_poly.pdbx_seq_one_letter_code
_entity_poly.pdbx_strand_id
1 'polypeptide(L)'
;MSLTRLTEDAVPTMFPNSPAYLSDCAPVRKEPDAKRKHREADQLQKGLQMSLVSHEEEERKNRVASFEQLVSQLSQLKLSDYWIVSSTEAAVMFLHIQRNTLPPEVERSVVVSDELHIFTYWKKMKLHIADVPIPEKLEDIRSLYTILESVEHFNAPDVCEKEEKLKACFHIIFSIFDDLSDGDLLPEEKVEAFKFLKEQMRLLLKERGAMRYSSDILILSSIFHTISPHAYKFVRNTGKLMLPHPSTILRLCSK
;
A
#
# COMPACT_ATOMS: atom_id res chain seq x y z
N MET A 1 80.87 13.05 -31.55
CA MET A 1 79.52 13.34 -32.09
C MET A 1 78.55 12.35 -31.47
N SER A 2 77.55 12.83 -30.73
CA SER A 2 76.53 11.99 -30.08
C SER A 2 75.49 11.57 -31.11
N LEU A 3 75.31 10.26 -31.32
CA LEU A 3 74.23 9.73 -32.13
C LEU A 3 72.95 9.72 -31.28
N THR A 4 72.04 10.66 -31.53
CA THR A 4 70.69 10.67 -30.94
C THR A 4 69.91 9.48 -31.51
N ARG A 5 69.61 8.49 -30.67
CA ARG A 5 68.71 7.39 -31.00
C ARG A 5 67.27 7.91 -31.07
N LEU A 6 66.50 7.38 -32.02
CA LEU A 6 65.08 7.66 -32.16
C LEU A 6 64.33 7.19 -30.89
N THR A 7 63.40 8.01 -30.41
CA THR A 7 62.47 7.67 -29.32
C THR A 7 61.48 6.60 -29.77
N GLU A 8 60.91 5.82 -28.84
CA GLU A 8 59.96 4.74 -29.17
C GLU A 8 58.74 5.24 -29.99
N ASP A 9 58.39 6.53 -29.85
CA ASP A 9 57.29 7.17 -30.57
C ASP A 9 57.71 7.93 -31.85
N ALA A 10 58.93 7.71 -32.35
CA ALA A 10 59.41 8.42 -33.53
C ALA A 10 58.71 7.96 -34.81
N VAL A 11 57.76 8.77 -35.30
CA VAL A 11 57.08 8.56 -36.59
C VAL A 11 57.79 9.39 -37.67
N PRO A 12 58.08 8.84 -38.86
CA PRO A 12 58.70 9.61 -39.95
C PRO A 12 57.83 10.79 -40.35
N THR A 13 58.28 12.01 -40.07
CA THR A 13 57.57 13.24 -40.45
C THR A 13 57.72 13.49 -41.94
N MET A 14 56.63 13.97 -42.55
CA MET A 14 56.43 14.10 -43.99
C MET A 14 57.67 14.57 -44.76
N PHE A 15 58.04 13.83 -45.81
CA PHE A 15 59.07 14.24 -46.75
C PHE A 15 58.63 15.52 -47.49
N PRO A 16 59.46 16.56 -47.57
CA PRO A 16 59.11 17.77 -48.31
C PRO A 16 58.88 17.41 -49.78
N ASN A 17 57.75 17.84 -50.35
CA ASN A 17 57.23 17.54 -51.70
C ASN A 17 56.54 16.18 -51.92
N SER A 18 56.15 15.46 -50.86
CA SER A 18 55.29 14.27 -51.01
C SER A 18 53.80 14.67 -51.14
N PRO A 19 53.04 14.10 -52.10
CA PRO A 19 51.60 14.27 -52.18
C PRO A 19 50.90 13.84 -50.88
N ALA A 20 49.92 14.62 -50.41
CA ALA A 20 49.27 14.42 -49.11
C ALA A 20 48.66 13.00 -48.92
N TYR A 21 48.16 12.37 -49.99
CA TYR A 21 47.61 11.01 -49.94
C TYR A 21 48.66 9.90 -49.76
N LEU A 22 49.96 10.21 -49.86
CA LEU A 22 51.08 9.29 -49.60
C LEU A 22 51.68 9.50 -48.20
N SER A 23 51.17 10.47 -47.44
CA SER A 23 51.69 10.88 -46.14
C SER A 23 50.63 10.77 -45.04
N ASP A 24 49.80 9.73 -45.11
CA ASP A 24 48.87 9.42 -44.02
C ASP A 24 49.66 8.95 -42.80
N CYS A 25 49.45 9.63 -41.67
CA CYS A 25 49.94 9.16 -40.38
C CYS A 25 49.34 7.77 -40.12
N ALA A 26 50.18 6.74 -40.16
CA ALA A 26 49.75 5.38 -39.85
C ALA A 26 49.10 5.37 -38.45
N PRO A 27 47.94 4.72 -38.28
CA PRO A 27 47.26 4.69 -36.99
C PRO A 27 48.19 4.03 -35.97
N VAL A 28 48.44 4.75 -34.87
CA VAL A 28 49.28 4.26 -33.76
C VAL A 28 48.72 2.92 -33.28
N ARG A 29 49.57 1.89 -33.30
CA ARG A 29 49.19 0.54 -32.89
C ARG A 29 48.89 0.54 -31.39
N LYS A 30 47.61 0.56 -31.02
CA LYS A 30 47.18 0.38 -29.62
C LYS A 30 47.74 -0.92 -29.06
N GLU A 31 48.26 -0.85 -27.84
CA GLU A 31 48.75 -2.02 -27.10
C GLU A 31 47.67 -3.11 -26.98
N PRO A 32 48.05 -4.40 -26.91
CA PRO A 32 47.10 -5.51 -26.81
C PRO A 32 46.10 -5.36 -25.67
N ASP A 33 46.55 -4.87 -24.51
CA ASP A 33 45.69 -4.66 -23.34
C ASP A 33 44.74 -3.49 -23.51
N ALA A 34 45.17 -2.41 -24.15
CA ALA A 34 44.29 -1.30 -24.52
C ALA A 34 43.21 -1.73 -25.53
N LYS A 35 43.53 -2.63 -26.47
CA LYS A 35 42.55 -3.23 -27.40
C LYS A 35 41.57 -4.15 -26.69
N ARG A 36 42.03 -4.96 -25.72
CA ARG A 36 41.16 -5.84 -24.91
C ARG A 36 40.19 -5.03 -24.07
N LYS A 37 40.69 -4.05 -23.30
CA LYS A 37 39.85 -3.13 -22.51
C LYS A 37 38.81 -2.40 -23.35
N HIS A 38 39.18 -1.93 -24.55
CA HIS A 38 38.23 -1.29 -25.46
C HIS A 38 37.12 -2.25 -25.91
N ARG A 39 37.47 -3.50 -26.28
CA ARG A 39 36.47 -4.49 -26.67
C ARG A 39 35.55 -4.88 -25.52
N GLU A 40 36.10 -5.04 -24.31
CA GLU A 40 35.31 -5.30 -23.10
C GLU A 40 34.37 -4.14 -22.79
N ALA A 41 34.84 -2.89 -22.90
CA ALA A 41 34.01 -1.70 -22.74
C ALA A 41 32.90 -1.62 -23.80
N ASP A 42 33.20 -1.90 -25.08
CA ASP A 42 32.21 -1.93 -26.16
C ASP A 42 31.15 -3.03 -25.92
N GLN A 43 31.57 -4.20 -25.44
CA GLN A 43 30.66 -5.30 -25.11
C GLN A 43 29.78 -4.96 -23.91
N LEU A 44 30.35 -4.37 -22.86
CA LEU A 44 29.60 -3.91 -21.70
C LEU A 44 28.58 -2.83 -22.09
N GLN A 45 28.97 -1.86 -22.92
CA GLN A 45 28.08 -0.80 -23.39
C GLN A 45 26.93 -1.37 -24.22
N LYS A 46 27.19 -2.33 -25.11
CA LYS A 46 26.13 -3.05 -25.84
C LYS A 46 25.21 -3.82 -24.91
N GLY A 47 25.76 -4.50 -23.90
CA GLY A 47 24.98 -5.21 -22.89
C GLY A 47 24.04 -4.28 -22.12
N LEU A 48 24.56 -3.13 -21.67
CA LEU A 48 23.77 -2.10 -20.99
C LEU A 48 22.66 -1.55 -21.90
N GLN A 49 22.98 -1.27 -23.17
CA GLN A 49 21.99 -0.76 -24.12
C GLN A 49 20.86 -1.77 -24.39
N MET A 50 21.20 -3.04 -24.59
CA MET A 50 20.18 -4.09 -24.74
C MET A 50 19.33 -4.26 -23.47
N SER A 51 19.94 -4.13 -22.29
CA SER A 51 19.23 -4.19 -21.01
C SER A 51 18.24 -3.04 -20.87
N LEU A 52 18.64 -1.81 -21.25
CA LEU A 52 17.76 -0.64 -21.19
C LEU A 52 16.55 -0.80 -22.12
N VAL A 53 16.78 -1.19 -23.38
CA VAL A 53 15.70 -1.38 -24.35
C VAL A 53 14.73 -2.47 -23.88
N SER A 54 15.27 -3.60 -23.40
CA SER A 54 14.44 -4.71 -22.91
C SER A 54 13.60 -4.30 -21.69
N HIS A 55 14.19 -3.53 -20.77
CA HIS A 55 13.51 -3.02 -19.59
C HIS A 55 12.38 -2.05 -19.97
N GLU A 56 12.63 -1.09 -20.86
CA GLU A 56 11.61 -0.15 -21.34
C GLU A 56 10.45 -0.87 -22.05
N GLU A 57 10.75 -1.90 -22.84
CA GLU A 57 9.72 -2.71 -23.47
C GLU A 57 8.86 -3.48 -22.47
N GLU A 58 9.47 -4.01 -21.41
CA GLU A 58 8.78 -4.73 -20.34
C GLU A 58 7.89 -3.78 -19.51
N GLU A 59 8.43 -2.63 -19.09
CA GLU A 59 7.67 -1.58 -18.40
C GLU A 59 6.45 -1.17 -19.23
N ARG A 60 6.61 -0.96 -20.54
CA ARG A 60 5.51 -0.59 -21.43
C ARG A 60 4.45 -1.69 -21.55
N LYS A 61 4.84 -2.96 -21.53
CA LYS A 61 3.90 -4.09 -21.63
C LYS A 61 3.08 -4.27 -20.36
N ASN A 62 3.71 -4.07 -19.20
CA ASN A 62 3.11 -4.32 -17.89
C ASN A 62 2.36 -3.10 -17.32
N ARG A 63 2.63 -1.90 -17.83
CA ARG A 63 1.95 -0.67 -17.42
C ARG A 63 0.45 -0.72 -17.74
N VAL A 64 -0.36 -0.37 -16.74
CA VAL A 64 -1.82 -0.24 -16.82
C VAL A 64 -2.19 1.24 -16.73
N ALA A 65 -2.66 1.82 -17.84
CA ALA A 65 -3.07 3.23 -17.88
C ALA A 65 -4.58 3.43 -17.78
N SER A 66 -5.38 2.42 -18.13
CA SER A 66 -6.85 2.47 -18.10
C SER A 66 -7.46 1.14 -17.67
N PHE A 67 -8.72 1.20 -17.22
CA PHE A 67 -9.48 0.02 -16.85
C PHE A 67 -9.72 -0.93 -18.04
N GLU A 68 -9.99 -0.40 -19.23
CA GLU A 68 -10.12 -1.23 -20.44
C GLU A 68 -8.83 -2.01 -20.73
N GLN A 69 -7.69 -1.37 -20.53
CA GLN A 69 -6.39 -2.02 -20.70
C GLN A 69 -6.22 -3.14 -19.68
N LEU A 70 -6.56 -2.89 -18.41
CA LEU A 70 -6.56 -3.92 -17.36
C LEU A 70 -7.42 -5.12 -17.76
N VAL A 71 -8.68 -4.89 -18.14
CA VAL A 71 -9.63 -5.94 -18.53
C VAL A 71 -9.10 -6.74 -19.73
N SER A 72 -8.50 -6.08 -20.73
CA SER A 72 -7.91 -6.76 -21.87
C SER A 72 -6.74 -7.66 -21.49
N GLN A 73 -5.92 -7.22 -20.51
CA GLN A 73 -4.78 -7.97 -19.99
C GLN A 73 -5.20 -9.14 -19.10
N LEU A 74 -6.38 -9.12 -18.48
CA LEU A 74 -6.87 -10.24 -17.65
C LEU A 74 -6.86 -11.57 -18.40
N SER A 75 -7.20 -11.55 -19.70
CA SER A 75 -7.21 -12.74 -20.55
C SER A 75 -5.84 -13.41 -20.69
N GLN A 76 -4.77 -12.65 -20.48
CA GLN A 76 -3.38 -13.11 -20.56
C GLN A 76 -2.83 -13.49 -19.17
N LEU A 77 -3.56 -13.18 -18.09
CA LEU A 77 -3.14 -13.51 -16.74
C LEU A 77 -3.35 -15.01 -16.48
N LYS A 78 -2.30 -15.67 -16.01
CA LYS A 78 -2.36 -17.05 -15.55
C LYS A 78 -2.49 -17.03 -14.03
N LEU A 79 -3.73 -16.99 -13.56
CA LEU A 79 -4.05 -16.98 -12.14
C LEU A 79 -4.19 -18.41 -11.60
N SER A 80 -3.94 -18.57 -10.30
CA SER A 80 -4.21 -19.80 -9.55
C SER A 80 -5.72 -20.11 -9.57
N ASP A 81 -6.08 -21.41 -9.57
CA ASP A 81 -7.47 -21.89 -9.43
C ASP A 81 -8.13 -21.44 -8.10
N TYR A 82 -7.32 -20.89 -7.20
CA TYR A 82 -7.74 -20.25 -5.96
C TYR A 82 -8.67 -19.04 -6.19
N TRP A 83 -8.46 -18.27 -7.26
CA TRP A 83 -9.17 -17.03 -7.52
C TRP A 83 -10.32 -17.21 -8.52
N ILE A 84 -11.52 -16.83 -8.10
CA ILE A 84 -12.67 -16.62 -8.99
C ILE A 84 -12.61 -15.17 -9.47
N VAL A 85 -12.44 -14.98 -10.78
CA VAL A 85 -12.40 -13.66 -11.39
C VAL A 85 -13.78 -13.31 -11.94
N SER A 86 -14.29 -12.14 -11.56
CA SER A 86 -15.52 -11.56 -12.08
C SER A 86 -15.25 -10.14 -12.53
N SER A 87 -15.56 -9.83 -13.79
CA SER A 87 -15.40 -8.48 -14.34
C SER A 87 -16.77 -7.85 -14.53
N THR A 88 -16.90 -6.60 -14.11
CA THR A 88 -18.07 -5.75 -14.30
C THR A 88 -17.63 -4.44 -14.94
N GLU A 89 -18.57 -3.61 -15.38
CA GLU A 89 -18.25 -2.30 -15.98
C GLU A 89 -17.53 -1.36 -14.99
N ALA A 90 -17.78 -1.49 -13.69
CA ALA A 90 -17.24 -0.62 -12.66
C ALA A 90 -16.02 -1.18 -11.92
N ALA A 91 -15.80 -2.50 -11.96
CA ALA A 91 -14.71 -3.13 -11.23
C ALA A 91 -14.38 -4.54 -11.71
N VAL A 92 -13.13 -4.94 -11.50
CA VAL A 92 -12.66 -6.33 -11.59
C VAL A 92 -12.50 -6.87 -10.18
N MET A 93 -13.11 -8.03 -9.91
CA MET A 93 -13.11 -8.69 -8.62
C MET A 93 -12.41 -10.03 -8.70
N PHE A 94 -11.50 -10.28 -7.77
CA PHE A 94 -10.84 -11.56 -7.52
C PHE A 94 -11.34 -12.07 -6.17
N LEU A 95 -12.02 -13.22 -6.16
CA LEU A 95 -12.76 -13.72 -5.02
C LEU A 95 -12.29 -15.14 -4.64
N HIS A 96 -12.12 -15.40 -3.36
CA HIS A 96 -11.99 -16.75 -2.82
C HIS A 96 -13.18 -17.05 -1.91
N ILE A 97 -13.95 -18.08 -2.25
CA ILE A 97 -15.13 -18.52 -1.50
C ILE A 97 -14.77 -19.75 -0.68
N GLN A 98 -14.94 -19.66 0.63
CA GLN A 98 -14.71 -20.80 1.53
C GLN A 98 -15.84 -21.82 1.37
N ARG A 99 -15.51 -22.99 0.82
CA ARG A 99 -16.49 -24.05 0.52
C ARG A 99 -16.87 -24.91 1.73
N ASN A 100 -16.15 -24.75 2.85
CA ASN A 100 -16.33 -25.56 4.06
C ASN A 100 -17.37 -24.98 5.04
N THR A 101 -17.92 -23.80 4.76
CA THR A 101 -18.97 -23.15 5.56
C THR A 101 -20.29 -23.15 4.81
N LEU A 102 -21.40 -23.35 5.53
CA LEU A 102 -22.76 -23.20 5.00
C LEU A 102 -23.45 -22.03 5.74
N PRO A 103 -23.85 -20.95 5.06
CA PRO A 103 -23.70 -20.69 3.63
C PRO A 103 -22.24 -20.43 3.20
N PRO A 104 -21.91 -20.57 1.89
CA PRO A 104 -20.61 -20.18 1.36
C PRO A 104 -20.38 -18.69 1.58
N GLU A 105 -19.23 -18.34 2.15
CA GLU A 105 -18.85 -16.94 2.38
C GLU A 105 -17.59 -16.60 1.59
N VAL A 106 -17.51 -15.35 1.12
CA VAL A 106 -16.29 -14.81 0.53
C VAL A 106 -15.28 -14.62 1.66
N GLU A 107 -14.22 -15.42 1.64
CA GLU A 107 -13.17 -15.36 2.65
C GLU A 107 -12.10 -14.33 2.28
N ARG A 108 -11.76 -14.21 1.00
CA ARG A 108 -10.82 -13.20 0.53
C ARG A 108 -11.36 -12.54 -0.72
N SER A 109 -11.15 -11.23 -0.83
CA SER A 109 -11.43 -10.52 -2.07
C SER A 109 -10.38 -9.46 -2.37
N VAL A 110 -10.07 -9.30 -3.65
CA VAL A 110 -9.30 -8.17 -4.17
C VAL A 110 -10.15 -7.54 -5.26
N VAL A 111 -10.39 -6.25 -5.16
CA VAL A 111 -11.23 -5.49 -6.07
C VAL A 111 -10.40 -4.36 -6.65
N VAL A 112 -10.41 -4.24 -7.98
CA VAL A 112 -9.81 -3.13 -8.71
C VAL A 112 -10.94 -2.35 -9.36
N SER A 113 -11.11 -1.08 -9.00
CA SER A 113 -12.13 -0.21 -9.59
C SER A 113 -11.77 0.22 -11.01
N ASP A 114 -12.73 0.82 -11.70
CA ASP A 114 -12.56 1.55 -12.95
C ASP A 114 -11.52 2.69 -12.88
N GLU A 115 -11.39 3.32 -11.72
CA GLU A 115 -10.35 4.31 -11.42
C GLU A 115 -8.98 3.69 -11.12
N LEU A 116 -8.87 2.36 -11.21
CA LEU A 116 -7.69 1.53 -10.88
C LEU A 116 -7.33 1.53 -9.39
N HIS A 117 -8.29 1.82 -8.50
CA HIS A 117 -8.07 1.72 -7.06
C HIS A 117 -8.15 0.28 -6.57
N ILE A 118 -7.21 -0.11 -5.71
CA ILE A 118 -7.12 -1.49 -5.21
C ILE A 118 -7.69 -1.58 -3.80
N PHE A 119 -8.61 -2.52 -3.61
CA PHE A 119 -9.21 -2.84 -2.33
C PHE A 119 -9.04 -4.32 -2.03
N THR A 120 -8.36 -4.65 -0.95
CA THR A 120 -8.16 -6.03 -0.51
C THR A 120 -8.94 -6.27 0.77
N TYR A 121 -9.55 -7.43 0.90
CA TYR A 121 -10.35 -7.81 2.05
C TYR A 121 -10.12 -9.25 2.46
N TRP A 122 -10.17 -9.48 3.77
CA TRP A 122 -10.36 -10.78 4.38
C TRP A 122 -11.68 -10.77 5.12
N LYS A 123 -12.60 -11.63 4.68
CA LYS A 123 -14.02 -11.63 5.04
C LYS A 123 -14.62 -10.24 4.80
N LYS A 124 -14.92 -9.51 5.87
CA LYS A 124 -15.50 -8.16 5.84
C LYS A 124 -14.53 -7.06 6.25
N MET A 125 -13.26 -7.40 6.48
CA MET A 125 -12.22 -6.47 6.92
C MET A 125 -11.31 -6.11 5.77
N LYS A 126 -11.05 -4.81 5.58
CA LYS A 126 -10.05 -4.32 4.63
C LYS A 126 -8.66 -4.74 5.12
N LEU A 127 -7.87 -5.39 4.26
CA LEU A 127 -6.52 -5.81 4.60
C LEU A 127 -5.54 -4.65 4.44
N HIS A 128 -4.72 -4.47 5.46
CA HIS A 128 -3.50 -3.67 5.38
C HIS A 128 -2.33 -4.61 5.63
N ILE A 129 -1.77 -5.17 4.54
CA ILE A 129 -0.65 -6.11 4.64
C ILE A 129 0.59 -5.28 4.95
N ALA A 130 1.09 -5.36 6.19
CA ALA A 130 2.24 -4.57 6.63
C ALA A 130 3.52 -4.90 5.83
N ASP A 131 3.63 -6.12 5.31
CA ASP A 131 4.81 -6.60 4.57
C ASP A 131 4.76 -6.28 3.06
N VAL A 132 3.60 -5.91 2.52
CA VAL A 132 3.43 -5.56 1.10
C VAL A 132 2.62 -4.28 0.99
N PRO A 133 3.25 -3.14 0.62
CA PRO A 133 2.53 -1.89 0.45
C PRO A 133 1.54 -2.06 -0.70
N ILE A 134 0.25 -2.13 -0.39
CA ILE A 134 -0.80 -2.13 -1.39
C ILE A 134 -0.87 -0.70 -1.93
N PRO A 135 -0.51 -0.45 -3.20
CA PRO A 135 -0.59 0.87 -3.77
C PRO A 135 -2.05 1.29 -3.87
N GLU A 136 -2.33 2.58 -3.64
CA GLU A 136 -3.69 3.11 -3.76
C GLU A 136 -4.22 2.98 -5.19
N LYS A 137 -3.33 3.05 -6.18
CA LYS A 137 -3.66 2.95 -7.61
C LYS A 137 -2.80 1.90 -8.30
N LEU A 138 -3.41 1.09 -9.15
CA LEU A 138 -2.74 0.09 -9.96
C LEU A 138 -2.13 0.75 -11.20
N GLU A 139 -0.80 0.80 -11.26
CA GLU A 139 -0.05 1.29 -12.43
C GLU A 139 0.65 0.18 -13.19
N ASP A 140 0.90 -0.96 -12.54
CA ASP A 140 1.63 -2.10 -13.09
C ASP A 140 0.92 -3.41 -12.74
N ILE A 141 0.67 -4.24 -13.76
CA ILE A 141 0.01 -5.54 -13.62
C ILE A 141 0.82 -6.53 -12.76
N ARG A 142 2.15 -6.40 -12.70
CA ARG A 142 3.01 -7.21 -11.83
C ARG A 142 2.70 -6.96 -10.36
N SER A 143 2.39 -5.72 -10.00
CA SER A 143 1.96 -5.38 -8.65
C SER A 143 0.66 -6.07 -8.28
N LEU A 144 -0.29 -6.21 -9.22
CA LEU A 144 -1.51 -6.97 -8.99
C LEU A 144 -1.22 -8.44 -8.66
N TYR A 145 -0.29 -9.08 -9.37
CA TYR A 145 0.14 -10.45 -9.06
C TYR A 145 0.71 -10.56 -7.65
N THR A 146 1.63 -9.67 -7.28
CA THR A 146 2.23 -9.66 -5.95
C THR A 146 1.17 -9.48 -4.87
N ILE A 147 0.16 -8.63 -5.09
CA ILE A 147 -0.95 -8.43 -4.16
C ILE A 147 -1.80 -9.69 -4.03
N LEU A 148 -2.18 -10.31 -5.15
CA LEU A 148 -2.98 -11.53 -5.15
C LEU A 148 -2.27 -12.67 -4.43
N GLU A 149 -0.98 -12.88 -4.73
CA GLU A 149 -0.15 -13.89 -4.06
C GLU A 149 -0.03 -13.61 -2.55
N SER A 150 0.17 -12.35 -2.17
CA SER A 150 0.27 -11.96 -0.76
C SER A 150 -1.03 -12.16 0.00
N VAL A 151 -2.17 -11.84 -0.62
CA VAL A 151 -3.49 -12.05 -0.02
C VAL A 151 -3.81 -13.55 0.09
N GLU A 152 -3.41 -14.35 -0.91
CA GLU A 152 -3.56 -15.81 -0.90
C GLU A 152 -2.78 -16.45 0.25
N HIS A 153 -1.51 -16.07 0.43
CA HIS A 153 -0.63 -16.59 1.49
C HIS A 153 -0.80 -15.89 2.85
N PHE A 154 -1.70 -14.91 2.94
CA PHE A 154 -2.01 -14.25 4.20
C PHE A 154 -2.62 -15.24 5.18
N ASN A 155 -1.81 -15.63 6.18
CA ASN A 155 -2.23 -16.42 7.31
C ASN A 155 -2.83 -15.49 8.35
N ALA A 156 -4.12 -15.68 8.65
CA ALA A 156 -4.75 -14.97 9.77
C ALA A 156 -4.01 -15.34 11.07
N PRO A 157 -3.65 -14.37 11.93
CA PRO A 157 -2.99 -14.68 13.20
C PRO A 157 -3.91 -15.52 14.08
N ASP A 158 -3.43 -16.70 14.50
CA ASP A 158 -4.16 -17.78 15.18
C ASP A 158 -4.70 -17.46 16.59
N VAL A 159 -4.68 -16.19 17.01
CA VAL A 159 -5.13 -15.72 18.34
C VAL A 159 -6.33 -14.76 18.23
N CYS A 160 -6.70 -14.34 17.02
CA CYS A 160 -7.51 -13.16 16.80
C CYS A 160 -8.95 -13.44 16.32
N GLU A 161 -9.70 -14.32 17.00
CA GLU A 161 -11.10 -14.51 16.60
C GLU A 161 -12.05 -13.55 17.30
N LYS A 162 -11.95 -13.34 18.62
CA LYS A 162 -12.97 -12.54 19.34
C LYS A 162 -12.74 -11.05 19.23
N GLU A 163 -11.50 -10.59 19.41
CA GLU A 163 -11.21 -9.16 19.45
C GLU A 163 -11.28 -8.53 18.05
N GLU A 164 -10.82 -9.24 17.02
CA GLU A 164 -10.97 -8.81 15.62
C GLU A 164 -12.41 -8.91 15.12
N LYS A 165 -13.19 -9.95 15.49
CA LYS A 165 -14.64 -9.98 15.19
C LYS A 165 -15.35 -8.81 15.88
N LEU A 166 -14.98 -8.52 17.11
CA LEU A 166 -15.54 -7.39 17.88
C LEU A 166 -15.18 -6.05 17.23
N LYS A 167 -13.91 -5.85 16.84
CA LYS A 167 -13.45 -4.67 16.06
C LYS A 167 -14.18 -4.56 14.72
N ALA A 168 -14.32 -5.65 13.97
CA ALA A 168 -15.07 -5.68 12.71
C ALA A 168 -16.55 -5.29 12.90
N CYS A 169 -17.21 -5.81 13.93
CA CYS A 169 -18.57 -5.42 14.31
C CYS A 169 -18.64 -3.92 14.64
N PHE A 170 -17.67 -3.38 15.38
CA PHE A 170 -17.59 -1.96 15.67
C PHE A 170 -17.44 -1.11 14.40
N HIS A 171 -16.59 -1.52 13.47
CA HIS A 171 -16.40 -0.82 12.18
C HIS A 171 -17.67 -0.81 11.33
N ILE A 172 -18.42 -1.91 11.27
CA ILE A 172 -19.72 -1.97 10.56
C ILE A 172 -20.72 -1.02 11.20
N ILE A 173 -20.82 -1.01 12.54
CA ILE A 173 -21.77 -0.14 13.24
C ILE A 173 -21.38 1.34 13.05
N PHE A 174 -20.08 1.67 13.01
CA PHE A 174 -19.64 3.02 12.68
C PHE A 174 -20.01 3.45 11.27
N SER A 175 -19.84 2.58 10.28
CA SER A 175 -20.28 2.86 8.90
C SER A 175 -21.77 3.17 8.84
N ILE A 176 -22.60 2.33 9.49
CA ILE A 176 -24.06 2.53 9.55
C ILE A 176 -24.40 3.85 10.24
N PHE A 177 -23.68 4.23 11.29
CA PHE A 177 -23.88 5.51 11.95
C PHE A 177 -23.53 6.70 11.06
N ASP A 178 -22.47 6.59 10.26
CA ASP A 178 -22.09 7.65 9.32
C ASP A 178 -23.13 7.77 8.20
N ASP A 179 -23.55 6.65 7.62
CA ASP A 179 -24.60 6.60 6.58
C ASP A 179 -25.95 7.16 7.07
N LEU A 180 -26.30 6.91 8.34
CA LEU A 180 -27.53 7.42 8.96
C LEU A 180 -27.42 8.89 9.39
N SER A 181 -26.21 9.38 9.68
CA SER A 181 -25.99 10.78 10.10
C SER A 181 -25.99 11.74 8.90
N ASP A 182 -25.66 11.26 7.71
CA ASP A 182 -25.56 12.06 6.48
C ASP A 182 -26.92 12.30 5.77
N GLY A 183 -28.03 11.80 6.32
CA GLY A 183 -29.38 12.03 5.80
C GLY A 183 -30.16 13.14 6.54
N ASP A 184 -30.81 14.05 5.79
CA ASP A 184 -31.61 15.19 6.28
C ASP A 184 -32.87 14.83 7.12
N LEU A 185 -33.06 13.56 7.49
CA LEU A 185 -34.33 13.00 7.97
C LEU A 185 -34.37 12.67 9.47
N LEU A 186 -33.27 12.81 10.19
CA LEU A 186 -33.24 12.49 11.62
C LEU A 186 -33.55 13.74 12.47
N PRO A 187 -34.50 13.65 13.42
CA PRO A 187 -34.62 14.63 14.49
C PRO A 187 -33.29 14.84 15.21
N GLU A 188 -32.98 16.08 15.58
CA GLU A 188 -31.72 16.47 16.23
C GLU A 188 -31.40 15.60 17.46
N GLU A 189 -32.41 15.22 18.24
CA GLU A 189 -32.28 14.33 19.41
C GLU A 189 -31.74 12.94 19.06
N LYS A 190 -32.12 12.40 17.89
CA LYS A 190 -31.60 11.11 17.41
C LYS A 190 -30.15 11.27 16.98
N VAL A 191 -29.79 12.33 16.28
CA VAL A 191 -28.41 12.60 15.87
C VAL A 191 -27.49 12.68 17.09
N GLU A 192 -27.91 13.37 18.16
CA GLU A 192 -27.17 13.46 19.43
C GLU A 192 -27.02 12.09 20.12
N ALA A 193 -28.09 11.28 20.18
CA ALA A 193 -28.03 9.93 20.73
C ALA A 193 -27.06 9.03 19.94
N PHE A 194 -27.04 9.15 18.61
CA PHE A 194 -26.13 8.42 17.74
C PHE A 194 -24.67 8.86 17.93
N LYS A 195 -24.40 10.18 18.05
CA LYS A 195 -23.07 10.70 18.39
C LYS A 195 -22.57 10.14 19.73
N PHE A 196 -23.42 10.12 20.75
CA PHE A 196 -23.08 9.55 22.05
C PHE A 196 -22.73 8.07 21.97
N LEU A 197 -23.57 7.26 21.29
CA LEU A 197 -23.30 5.83 21.10
C LEU A 197 -21.99 5.59 20.33
N LYS A 198 -21.76 6.36 19.25
CA LYS A 198 -20.51 6.33 18.49
C LYS A 198 -19.30 6.58 19.38
N GLU A 199 -19.38 7.56 20.29
CA GLU A 199 -18.31 7.84 21.24
C GLU A 199 -18.10 6.70 22.25
N GLN A 200 -19.17 6.17 22.86
CA GLN A 200 -19.09 5.06 23.82
C GLN A 200 -18.41 3.83 23.20
N MET A 201 -18.75 3.53 21.96
CA MET A 201 -18.15 2.43 21.18
C MET A 201 -16.68 2.68 20.87
N ARG A 202 -16.31 3.93 20.52
CA ARG A 202 -14.91 4.32 20.31
C ARG A 202 -14.08 4.15 21.59
N LEU A 203 -14.66 4.48 22.74
CA LEU A 203 -14.00 4.35 24.04
C LEU A 203 -13.79 2.89 24.44
N LEU A 204 -14.71 1.97 24.07
CA LEU A 204 -14.55 0.53 24.31
C LEU A 204 -13.34 -0.07 23.57
N LEU A 205 -12.97 0.49 22.41
CA LEU A 205 -11.83 0.05 21.61
C LEU A 205 -10.48 0.59 22.11
N LYS A 206 -10.48 1.57 23.02
CA LYS A 206 -9.25 2.23 23.48
C LYS A 206 -8.73 1.61 24.77
N GLU A 207 -7.41 1.56 24.88
CA GLU A 207 -6.76 1.23 26.15
C GLU A 207 -7.09 2.27 27.23
N ARG A 208 -7.16 1.83 28.50
CA ARG A 208 -7.60 2.65 29.65
C ARG A 208 -6.80 3.95 29.84
N GLY A 209 -5.57 4.04 29.29
CA GLY A 209 -4.71 5.24 29.35
C GLY A 209 -4.89 6.23 28.20
N ALA A 210 -5.54 5.84 27.10
CA ALA A 210 -5.65 6.64 25.87
C ALA A 210 -7.06 7.23 25.63
N MET A 211 -7.96 7.08 26.60
CA MET A 211 -9.35 7.56 26.51
C MET A 211 -9.40 9.09 26.52
N ARG A 212 -10.01 9.66 25.47
CA ARG A 212 -10.34 11.09 25.37
C ARG A 212 -11.85 11.19 25.30
N TYR A 213 -12.42 11.92 26.24
CA TYR A 213 -13.86 12.11 26.38
C TYR A 213 -14.25 13.47 25.79
N SER A 214 -15.42 13.54 25.17
CA SER A 214 -16.06 14.78 24.73
C SER A 214 -16.38 15.69 25.92
N SER A 215 -16.58 16.98 25.64
CA SER A 215 -17.05 17.96 26.62
C SER A 215 -18.34 17.50 27.29
N ASP A 216 -19.26 16.92 26.54
CA ASP A 216 -20.60 16.60 27.00
C ASP A 216 -20.58 15.43 27.98
N ILE A 217 -19.75 14.40 27.70
CA ILE A 217 -19.51 13.32 28.66
C ILE A 217 -18.82 13.83 29.91
N LEU A 218 -17.85 14.74 29.80
CA LEU A 218 -17.18 15.31 30.96
C LEU A 218 -18.14 16.14 31.83
N ILE A 219 -19.00 16.96 31.22
CA ILE A 219 -20.02 17.74 31.91
C ILE A 219 -21.02 16.80 32.61
N LEU A 220 -21.57 15.83 31.87
CA LEU A 220 -22.47 14.81 32.42
C LEU A 220 -21.84 14.07 33.61
N SER A 221 -20.58 13.65 33.46
CA SER A 221 -19.86 12.91 34.49
C SER A 221 -19.60 13.77 35.72
N SER A 222 -19.33 15.06 35.53
CA SER A 222 -19.12 16.01 36.63
C SER A 222 -20.42 16.26 37.40
N ILE A 223 -21.53 16.51 36.69
CA ILE A 223 -22.86 16.68 37.29
C ILE A 223 -23.26 15.40 38.03
N PHE A 224 -23.13 14.24 37.39
CA PHE A 224 -23.54 12.97 37.96
C PHE A 224 -22.69 12.60 39.19
N HIS A 225 -21.38 12.83 39.12
CA HIS A 225 -20.49 12.60 40.26
C HIS A 225 -20.79 13.55 41.43
N THR A 226 -21.11 14.82 41.16
CA THR A 226 -21.46 15.81 42.19
C THR A 226 -22.80 15.48 42.86
N ILE A 227 -23.82 15.07 42.09
CA ILE A 227 -25.14 14.73 42.64
C ILE A 227 -25.09 13.41 43.43
N SER A 228 -24.40 12.39 42.91
CA SER A 228 -24.29 11.10 43.57
C SER A 228 -22.99 10.37 43.22
N PRO A 229 -21.93 10.55 44.04
CA PRO A 229 -20.66 9.86 43.85
C PRO A 229 -20.80 8.33 43.85
N HIS A 230 -21.71 7.81 44.67
CA HIS A 230 -21.97 6.37 44.80
C HIS A 230 -22.66 5.80 43.55
N ALA A 231 -23.69 6.46 43.03
CA ALA A 231 -24.35 6.04 41.80
C ALA A 231 -23.39 6.14 40.59
N TYR A 232 -22.59 7.21 40.52
CA TYR A 232 -21.56 7.36 39.50
C TYR A 232 -20.55 6.20 39.54
N LYS A 233 -20.04 5.88 40.74
CA LYS A 233 -19.09 4.77 40.92
C LYS A 233 -19.73 3.42 40.56
N PHE A 234 -21.00 3.20 40.92
CA PHE A 234 -21.74 2.01 40.56
C PHE A 234 -21.84 1.86 39.03
N VAL A 235 -22.38 2.87 38.34
CA VAL A 235 -22.56 2.85 36.87
C VAL A 235 -21.23 2.64 36.16
N ARG A 236 -20.18 3.36 36.57
CA ARG A 236 -18.84 3.20 36.00
C ARG A 236 -18.30 1.78 36.22
N ASN A 237 -18.48 1.20 37.41
CA ASN A 237 -17.99 -0.13 37.73
C ASN A 237 -18.76 -1.24 36.99
N THR A 238 -20.00 -0.99 36.54
CA THR A 238 -20.72 -1.96 35.71
C THR A 238 -20.08 -2.17 34.34
N GLY A 239 -19.22 -1.24 33.88
CA GLY A 239 -18.59 -1.31 32.57
C GLY A 239 -19.56 -1.12 31.39
N LYS A 240 -20.84 -0.82 31.66
CA LYS A 240 -21.86 -0.58 30.64
C LYS A 240 -21.74 0.79 29.98
N LEU A 241 -21.19 1.77 30.71
CA LEU A 241 -20.87 3.09 30.21
C LEU A 241 -19.39 3.39 30.47
N MET A 242 -18.71 3.87 29.44
CA MET A 242 -17.32 4.27 29.50
C MET A 242 -17.25 5.69 30.06
N LEU A 243 -17.13 5.76 31.39
CA LEU A 243 -17.10 7.02 32.14
C LEU A 243 -15.70 7.34 32.70
N PRO A 244 -15.31 8.62 32.75
CA PRO A 244 -14.05 9.09 33.34
C PRO A 244 -13.80 8.55 34.74
N HIS A 245 -12.52 8.42 35.13
CA HIS A 245 -12.20 8.11 36.51
C HIS A 245 -12.58 9.31 37.42
N PRO A 246 -13.06 9.09 38.67
CA PRO A 246 -13.35 10.19 39.59
C PRO A 246 -12.19 11.19 39.77
N SER A 247 -10.94 10.72 39.73
CA SER A 247 -9.77 11.62 39.77
C SER A 247 -9.68 12.57 38.56
N THR A 248 -10.13 12.12 37.37
CA THR A 248 -10.21 12.97 36.17
C THR A 248 -11.26 14.07 36.36
N ILE A 249 -12.40 13.73 36.97
CA ILE A 249 -13.48 14.68 37.27
C ILE A 249 -13.01 15.69 38.31
N LEU A 250 -12.45 15.21 39.42
CA LEU A 250 -11.96 16.07 40.49
C LEU A 250 -10.90 17.05 39.98
N ARG A 251 -10.02 16.62 39.07
CA ARG A 251 -9.01 17.50 38.44
C ARG A 251 -9.64 18.55 37.51
N LEU A 252 -10.77 18.25 36.88
CA LEU A 252 -11.51 19.23 36.06
C LEU A 252 -12.24 20.24 36.93
N CYS A 253 -12.77 19.81 38.08
CA CYS A 253 -13.49 20.65 39.04
C CYS A 253 -12.58 21.38 40.04
N SER A 254 -11.30 21.02 40.14
CA SER A 254 -10.34 21.62 41.10
C SER A 254 -9.70 22.91 40.58
N LYS A 255 -10.41 23.68 39.76
CA LYS A 255 -9.99 25.01 39.31
C LYS A 255 -11.00 26.06 39.73
#